data_AF-A0A0J1FFD1-F1
#
_entry.id   AF-A0A0J1FFD1-F1
#
_cell.length_a   1.000
_cell.length_b   1.000
_cell.length_c   1.000
_cell.angle_alpha   90.00
_cell.angle_beta   90.00
_cell.angle_gamma   90.00
#
_symmetry.space_group_name_H-M   'P 1'
#
loop_
_entity.id
_entity.type
_entity.pdbx_description
1 polymer ?
#
loop_
_entity_poly.entity_id
_entity_poly.type
_entity_poly.pdbx_seq_one_letter_code
_entity_poly.pdbx_strand_id
1 'polypeptide(L)' 'MKIIDRLRVINMYVAAFAILFVLQKLTLGFIPGIQHVMVFGGFYFSEVLFALVAVVFIALFVRAELPKSHK' A
#
# COMPACT_ATOMS: atom_id res chain seq x y z
N MET A 1 -19.86 16.49 -2.59
CA MET A 1 -19.03 15.33 -3.02
C MET A 1 -19.78 14.09 -2.57
N LYS A 2 -20.30 13.27 -3.51
CA LYS A 2 -21.20 12.17 -3.15
C LYS A 2 -20.39 11.13 -2.35
N ILE A 3 -20.96 10.57 -1.29
CA ILE A 3 -20.31 9.57 -0.40
C ILE A 3 -19.71 8.41 -1.20
N ILE A 4 -20.35 8.06 -2.31
CA ILE A 4 -19.93 7.04 -3.28
C ILE A 4 -18.55 7.35 -3.89
N ASP A 5 -18.26 8.61 -4.21
CA ASP A 5 -16.97 9.01 -4.80
C ASP A 5 -15.84 8.86 -3.78
N ARG A 6 -16.09 9.18 -2.50
CA ARG A 6 -15.12 8.96 -1.42
C ARG A 6 -14.84 7.49 -1.20
N LEU A 7 -15.89 6.64 -1.16
CA LEU A 7 -15.74 5.20 -1.02
C LEU A 7 -14.93 4.58 -2.17
N ARG A 8 -15.18 5.04 -3.41
CA ARG A 8 -14.43 4.59 -4.58
C ARG A 8 -12.94 4.93 -4.49
N VAL A 9 -12.61 6.15 -4.07
CA VAL A 9 -11.23 6.59 -3.89
C VAL A 9 -10.53 5.77 -2.78
N ILE A 10 -11.20 5.56 -1.64
CA ILE A 10 -10.67 4.73 -0.56
C ILE A 10 -10.41 3.30 -1.04
N ASN A 11 -11.36 2.70 -1.76
CA ASN A 11 -11.20 1.36 -2.32
C ASN A 11 -10.01 1.26 -3.30
N MET A 12 -9.78 2.30 -4.11
CA MET A 12 -8.62 2.36 -4.99
C MET A 12 -7.30 2.38 -4.22
N TYR A 13 -7.24 3.14 -3.12
CA TYR A 13 -6.05 3.18 -2.26
C TYR A 13 -5.81 1.87 -1.53
N VAL A 14 -6.86 1.23 -1.02
CA VAL A 14 -6.77 -0.09 -0.38
C VAL A 14 -6.29 -1.15 -1.39
N ALA A 15 -6.82 -1.14 -2.61
CA ALA A 15 -6.38 -2.05 -3.67
C ALA A 15 -4.91 -1.81 -4.06
N ALA A 16 -4.49 -0.55 -4.23
CA ALA A 16 -3.10 -0.22 -4.52
C ALA A 16 -2.14 -0.67 -3.41
N PHE A 17 -2.53 -0.46 -2.14
CA PHE A 17 -1.76 -0.93 -0.98
C PHE A 17 -1.64 -2.45 -0.96
N ALA A 18 -2.74 -3.17 -1.18
CA ALA A 18 -2.74 -4.64 -1.21
C ALA A 18 -1.82 -5.20 -2.32
N ILE A 19 -1.86 -4.61 -3.52
CA ILE A 19 -1.00 -5.01 -4.64
C ILE A 19 0.48 -4.78 -4.30
N LEU A 20 0.82 -3.60 -3.78
CA LEU A 20 2.19 -3.29 -3.36
C LEU A 20 2.65 -4.26 -2.27
N PHE A 21 1.80 -4.56 -1.29
CA PHE A 21 2.11 -5.46 -0.18
C PHE A 21 2.36 -6.90 -0.66
N VAL A 22 1.56 -7.40 -1.60
CA VAL A 22 1.79 -8.74 -2.20
C VAL A 22 3.07 -8.75 -3.03
N LEU A 23 3.32 -7.71 -3.83
CA LEU A 23 4.57 -7.58 -4.60
C LEU A 23 5.79 -7.58 -3.68
N GLN A 24 5.70 -6.95 -2.50
CA GLN A 24 6.76 -7.00 -1.49
C GLN A 24 7.04 -8.43 -1.05
N LYS A 25 6.01 -9.20 -0.67
CA LYS A 25 6.19 -10.59 -0.25
C LYS A 25 6.89 -11.42 -1.33
N LEU A 26 6.59 -11.13 -2.59
CA LEU A 26 7.19 -11.80 -3.74
C LEU A 26 8.60 -11.30 -4.11
N THR A 27 9.05 -10.14 -3.64
CA THR A 27 10.36 -9.57 -4.00
C THR A 27 11.34 -9.51 -2.83
N LEU A 28 10.93 -8.93 -1.70
CA LEU A 28 11.73 -8.86 -0.48
C LEU A 28 11.78 -10.19 0.26
N GLY A 29 10.77 -11.04 0.04
CA GLY A 29 10.77 -12.44 0.49
C GLY A 29 11.81 -13.32 -0.19
N PHE A 30 12.65 -12.80 -1.09
CA PHE A 30 13.77 -13.54 -1.71
C PHE A 30 15.16 -13.01 -1.35
N ILE A 31 15.26 -11.92 -0.58
CA ILE A 31 16.56 -11.33 -0.20
C ILE A 31 17.08 -12.03 1.06
N PRO A 32 18.14 -12.87 0.95
CA PRO A 32 18.70 -13.55 2.10
C PRO A 32 19.40 -12.54 3.02
N GLY A 33 19.09 -12.58 4.32
CA GLY A 33 19.72 -11.74 5.35
C GLY A 33 18.76 -10.81 6.12
N ILE A 34 17.64 -10.38 5.50
CA ILE A 34 16.65 -9.48 6.14
C ILE A 34 15.32 -10.21 6.43
N GLN A 35 15.15 -11.40 5.85
CA GLN A 35 13.94 -12.23 5.94
C GLN A 35 13.51 -12.64 7.36
N HIS A 36 14.41 -12.62 8.35
CA HIS A 36 14.14 -13.25 9.65
C HIS A 36 14.11 -12.30 10.84
N VAL A 37 14.23 -10.99 10.61
CA VAL A 37 14.11 -10.00 11.69
C VAL A 37 12.63 -9.78 11.97
N MET A 38 12.08 -10.53 12.94
CA MET A 38 10.71 -10.35 13.41
C MET A 38 10.60 -9.16 14.37
N VAL A 39 9.53 -8.39 14.22
CA VAL A 39 9.14 -7.25 15.05
C VAL A 39 7.64 -7.39 15.34
N PHE A 40 7.20 -7.07 16.55
CA PHE A 40 5.80 -7.23 16.97
C PHE A 40 5.26 -8.67 16.86
N GLY A 41 6.00 -9.66 17.37
CA GLY A 41 5.47 -11.00 17.67
C GLY A 41 4.98 -11.84 16.47
N GLY A 42 5.25 -11.42 15.23
CA GLY A 42 4.85 -12.17 14.04
C GLY A 42 5.02 -11.46 12.70
N PHE A 43 5.26 -10.15 12.68
CA PHE A 43 5.58 -9.40 11.46
C PHE A 43 7.08 -9.31 11.24
N TYR A 44 7.55 -9.35 10.00
CA TYR A 44 8.94 -9.07 9.70
C TYR A 44 9.17 -7.56 9.62
N PHE A 45 10.34 -7.08 10.06
CA PHE A 45 10.75 -5.67 9.95
C PHE A 45 10.59 -5.16 8.52
N SER A 46 10.91 -6.01 7.54
CA SER A 46 10.74 -5.73 6.12
C SER A 46 9.29 -5.47 5.71
N GLU A 47 8.32 -6.15 6.33
CA GLU A 47 6.88 -5.93 6.09
C GLU A 47 6.43 -4.58 6.66
N VAL A 48 6.88 -4.22 7.86
CA VAL A 48 6.54 -2.95 8.51
C VAL A 48 7.15 -1.76 7.76
N LEU A 49 8.44 -1.85 7.42
CA LEU A 49 9.14 -0.82 6.66
C LEU A 49 8.47 -0.62 5.29
N PHE A 50 8.10 -1.71 4.63
CA PHE A 50 7.42 -1.62 3.34
C PHE A 50 6.02 -1.02 3.45
N ALA A 51 5.24 -1.38 4.47
CA ALA A 51 3.92 -0.79 4.68
C ALA A 51 4.02 0.74 4.79
N LEU A 52 5.01 1.26 5.52
CA LEU A 52 5.27 2.70 5.61
C LEU A 52 5.63 3.31 4.25
N VAL A 53 6.55 2.68 3.51
CA VAL A 53 6.96 3.16 2.17
C VAL A 53 5.79 3.13 1.18
N ALA A 54 4.96 2.09 1.22
CA ALA A 54 3.79 1.95 0.35
C ALA A 54 2.75 3.04 0.63
N VAL A 55 2.51 3.38 1.91
CA VAL A 55 1.63 4.51 2.28
C VAL A 55 2.17 5.84 1.72
N VAL A 56 3.47 6.09 1.88
CA VAL A 56 4.12 7.30 1.35
C VAL A 56 4.04 7.33 -0.18
N PHE A 57 4.31 6.21 -0.85
CA PHE A 57 4.25 6.09 -2.30
C PHE A 57 2.83 6.34 -2.84
N ILE A 58 1.82 5.76 -2.19
CA ILE A 58 0.41 5.99 -2.54
C ILE A 58 0.03 7.45 -2.36
N ALA A 59 0.43 8.07 -1.25
CA ALA A 59 0.13 9.47 -0.96
C ALA A 59 0.79 10.43 -1.98
N LEU A 60 2.01 10.14 -2.41
CA LEU A 60 2.76 11.00 -3.32
C LEU A 60 2.43 10.77 -4.80
N PHE A 61 2.28 9.51 -5.23
CA PHE A 61 2.26 9.15 -6.65
C PHE A 61 0.91 8.66 -7.16
N VAL A 62 0.10 7.98 -6.34
CA VAL A 62 -1.14 7.35 -6.84
C VAL A 62 -2.28 8.35 -6.96
N ARG A 63 -2.21 9.52 -6.28
CA ARG A 63 -3.18 10.64 -6.28
C ARG A 63 -4.43 10.33 -7.13
N ALA A 64 -5.38 9.61 -6.53
CA ALA A 64 -6.56 9.18 -7.25
C ALA A 64 -7.34 10.42 -7.67
N GLU A 65 -7.28 10.75 -8.97
CA GLU A 65 -8.03 11.88 -9.49
C GLU A 65 -9.53 11.61 -9.30
N LEU A 66 -10.19 12.52 -8.59
CA LEU A 66 -11.64 12.50 -8.52
C LEU A 66 -12.18 12.70 -9.95
N PRO A 67 -13.14 11.86 -10.40
CA PRO A 67 -13.72 12.04 -11.72
C PRO A 67 -14.22 13.48 -11.84
N LYS A 68 -13.68 14.22 -12.81
CA LYS A 68 -14.13 15.58 -13.10
C LYS A 68 -15.64 15.50 -13.31
N SER A 69 -16.38 16.14 -12.42
CA SER A 69 -17.82 16.28 -12.56
C SER A 69 -18.06 17.01 -13.88
N HIS A 70 -18.35 16.28 -14.95
CA HIS A 70 -18.89 16.85 -16.17
C HIS A 70 -20.22 17.51 -15.79
N LYS A 71 -20.18 18.82 -15.62
CA LYS A 71 -21.35 19.69 -15.78
C LYS A 71 -21.41 20.11 -17.24
#